data_AF-A0A7V9Q423-F1
#
_entry.id   AF-A0A7V9Q423-F1
#
_cell.length_a   1.000
_cell.length_b   1.000
_cell.length_c   1.000
_cell.angle_alpha   90.00
_cell.angle_beta   90.00
_cell.angle_gamma   90.00
#
_symmetry.space_group_name_H-M   'P 1'
#
loop_
_entity.id
_entity.type
_entity.pdbx_description
1 polymer ?
#
loop_
_entity_poly.entity_id
_entity_poly.type
_entity_poly.pdbx_seq_one_letter_code
_entity_poly.pdbx_strand_id
1 'polypeptide(L)' 'PKFVVFTAGGRAGLHFSYERYLQNRLREEFDFFATPIRIVERHKSGGRGPGRGGR' A
#
# COMPACT_ATOMS: atom_id res chain seq x y z
N PRO A 1 -5.99 6.01 11.43
CA PRO A 1 -4.56 6.14 11.02
C PRO A 1 -4.39 5.80 9.53
N LYS A 2 -3.31 6.28 8.89
CA LYS A 2 -2.99 5.98 7.48
C LYS A 2 -1.64 5.27 7.41
N PHE A 3 -1.62 4.11 6.76
CA PHE A 3 -0.43 3.31 6.54
C PHE A 3 -0.12 3.22 5.05
N VAL A 4 1.17 3.23 4.72
CA VAL A 4 1.65 3.02 3.35
C VAL A 4 2.32 1.66 3.29
N VAL A 5 1.82 0.80 2.41
CA VAL A 5 2.37 -0.55 2.20
C VAL A 5 3.14 -0.56 0.90
N PHE A 6 4.41 -0.92 0.95
CA PHE A 6 5.23 -1.08 -0.24
C PHE A 6 5.17 -2.51 -0.72
N THR A 7 4.67 -2.72 -1.94
CA THR A 7 4.62 -4.04 -2.57
C THR A 7 5.55 -4.07 -3.78
N ALA A 8 5.97 -5.27 -4.18
CA ALA A 8 6.71 -5.45 -5.43
C ALA A 8 5.88 -5.09 -6.68
N GLY A 9 4.56 -4.97 -6.52
CA GLY A 9 3.62 -4.66 -7.59
C GLY A 9 3.36 -5.85 -8.53
N GLY A 10 2.16 -5.87 -9.10
CA GLY A 10 1.69 -6.82 -10.12
C GLY A 10 0.41 -6.29 -10.75
N ARG A 11 -0.13 -6.94 -11.80
CA ARG A 11 -1.34 -6.47 -12.50
C ARG A 11 -2.55 -6.24 -11.58
N ALA A 12 -2.68 -7.05 -10.54
CA ALA A 12 -3.83 -7.02 -9.64
C ALA A 12 -3.66 -6.12 -8.40
N GLY A 13 -2.45 -5.59 -8.15
CA GLY A 13 -2.13 -4.86 -6.91
C GLY A 13 -2.35 -5.71 -5.64
N LEU A 14 -2.56 -5.03 -4.52
CA LEU A 14 -2.91 -5.65 -3.24
C LEU A 14 -4.35 -6.15 -3.26
N HIS A 15 -4.54 -7.45 -3.06
CA HIS A 15 -5.88 -8.02 -3.00
C HIS A 15 -6.63 -7.58 -1.73
N PHE A 16 -7.94 -7.34 -1.84
CA PHE A 16 -8.78 -6.83 -0.74
C PHE A 16 -8.75 -7.72 0.50
N SER A 17 -8.59 -9.04 0.33
CA SER A 17 -8.53 -9.97 1.47
C SER A 17 -7.27 -9.76 2.30
N TYR A 18 -6.14 -9.48 1.64
CA TYR A 18 -4.88 -9.21 2.30
C TYR A 18 -4.87 -7.81 2.92
N GLU A 19 -5.49 -6.83 2.27
CA GLU A 19 -5.71 -5.52 2.87
C GLU A 19 -6.53 -5.62 4.18
N ARG A 20 -7.64 -6.36 4.17
CA ARG A 20 -8.45 -6.61 5.38
C ARG A 20 -7.64 -7.32 6.46
N TYR A 21 -6.85 -8.32 6.09
CA TYR A 21 -5.96 -9.02 7.02
C TYR A 21 -5.00 -8.04 7.72
N LEU A 22 -4.32 -7.17 6.97
CA LEU A 22 -3.43 -6.15 7.54
C LEU A 22 -4.17 -5.18 8.46
N GLN A 23 -5.38 -4.73 8.08
CA GLN A 23 -6.18 -3.86 8.94
C GLN A 23 -6.51 -4.54 10.28
N ASN A 24 -6.91 -5.81 10.27
CA ASN A 24 -7.23 -6.55 11.49
C ASN A 24 -6.00 -6.72 12.38
N ARG A 25 -4.86 -7.10 11.81
CA ARG A 25 -3.60 -7.23 12.56
C ARG A 25 -3.15 -5.92 13.20
N LEU A 26 -3.31 -4.80 12.49
CA LEU A 26 -3.02 -3.47 13.04
C LEU A 26 -4.00 -3.08 14.17
N ARG A 27 -5.27 -3.49 14.10
CA ARG A 27 -6.22 -3.28 15.19
C ARG A 27 -5.85 -4.06 16.43
N GLU A 28 -5.50 -5.34 16.27
CA GLU A 28 -5.13 -6.23 17.36
C GLU A 28 -3.85 -5.77 18.08
N GLU A 29 -2.84 -5.33 17.32
CA GLU A 29 -1.54 -4.98 17.88
C GLU A 29 -1.51 -3.59 18.55
N PHE A 30 -2.22 -2.61 17.98
CA PHE A 30 -2.15 -1.21 18.41
C PHE A 30 -3.45 -0.69 19.03
N ASP A 31 -4.41 -1.58 19.26
CA ASP A 31 -5.70 -1.30 19.89
C ASP A 31 -6.46 -0.12 19.25
N PHE A 32 -6.48 -0.08 17.91
CA PHE A 32 -7.19 0.95 17.13
C PHE A 32 -8.72 0.79 17.20
N PHE A 33 -9.29 0.89 18.40
CA PHE A 33 -10.72 0.80 18.65
C PHE A 33 -11.48 1.96 17.98
N ALA A 34 -12.60 1.64 17.32
CA ALA A 34 -13.48 2.57 16.60
C ALA A 34 -12.78 3.51 15.59
N THR A 35 -11.51 3.27 15.29
CA THR A 35 -10.70 4.19 14.48
C THR A 35 -10.62 3.66 13.05
N PRO A 36 -10.93 4.47 12.02
CA PRO A 36 -10.76 4.04 10.63
C PRO A 36 -9.27 3.86 10.31
N ILE A 37 -8.90 2.68 9.82
CA ILE A 37 -7.57 2.35 9.31
C ILE A 37 -7.61 2.48 7.80
N ARG A 38 -6.70 3.28 7.23
CA ARG A 38 -6.55 3.47 5.78
C ARG A 38 -5.22 2.89 5.33
N ILE A 39 -5.25 2.00 4.36
CA ILE A 39 -4.04 1.43 3.74
C ILE A 39 -3.91 2.05 2.34
N VAL A 40 -2.70 2.50 2.01
CA VAL A 40 -2.36 2.94 0.65
C VAL A 40 -1.21 2.09 0.16
N GLU A 41 -1.47 1.34 -0.91
CA GLU A 41 -0.41 0.61 -1.61
C GLU A 41 0.48 1.61 -2.38
N ARG A 42 1.79 1.45 -2.24
CA ARG A 42 2.79 2.13 -3.08
C ARG A 42 3.68 1.11 -3.76
N HIS A 43 3.84 1.28 -5.06
CA HIS A 43 4.73 0.45 -5.86
C HIS A 43 6.06 1.19 -5.99
N LYS A 44 7.16 0.44 -5.97
CA LYS A 44 8.46 1.02 -6.33
C LYS A 44 8.37 1.46 -7.80
N SER A 45 8.49 2.75 -8.07
CA SER A 45 8.73 3.23 -9.43
C SER A 45 10.09 2.69 -9.86
N GLY A 46 10.11 1.56 -10.56
CA GLY A 46 11.29 1.13 -11.29
C GLY A 46 11.73 2.29 -12.17
N GLY A 47 12.98 2.73 -12.04
CA GLY A 47 13.52 3.92 -12.67
C GLY A 47 13.22 3.99 -14.17
N ARG A 48 12.13 4.66 -14.52
CA ARG A 48 11.88 5.23 -15.83
C ARG A 48 11.40 6.64 -15.56
N GLY A 49 12.37 7.49 -15.18
CA GLY A 49 12.19 8.93 -15.32
C GLY A 49 11.81 9.23 -16.77
N PRO A 50 11.08 10.32 -17.05
CA PRO A 50 10.74 10.69 -18.41
C PRO A 50 12.05 10.76 -19.20
N GLY A 51 12.19 9.86 -20.18
CA GLY A 51 13.26 9.94 -21.16
C GLY A 51 13.16 11.31 -21.80
N ARG A 52 14.14 12.16 -21.49
CA ARG A 52 14.35 13.44 -22.12
C ARG A 52 14.55 13.13 -23.61
N GLY A 53 13.49 13.28 -24.40
CA GLY A 53 13.53 13.24 -25.85
C GLY A 53 14.37 14.43 -26.31
N GLY A 54 15.67 14.19 -26.45
CA GLY A 54 16.60 15.09 -27.09
C GLY A 54 16.70 14.72 -28.57
N ARG A 55 16.39 15.72 -29.40
CA ARG A 55 16.42 15.80 -30.87
C ARG A 55 15.08 15.49 -31.54
#